data_AF-A0A3D1JVT0-F1
#
_entry.id   AF-A0A3D1JVT0-F1
#
_cell.length_a   1.000
_cell.length_b   1.000
_cell.length_c   1.000
_cell.angle_alpha   90.00
_cell.angle_beta   90.00
_cell.angle_gamma   90.00
#
_symmetry.space_group_name_H-M   'P 1'
#
loop_
_entity.id
_entity.type
_entity.pdbx_description
1 polymer ?
#
loop_
_entity_poly.entity_id
_entity_poly.type
_entity_poly.pdbx_seq_one_letter_code
_entity_poly.pdbx_strand_id
1 'polypeptide(L)'
;MNVNNEAYVSVDGVLYTADEKTLVLYPQNKAGDTFTVPDSVTKIAMRAFRGNNNLVEIVIGANVSTLGDGENDYEVFGEAKKLERFVVDAENQSFSATSGVLYNKAGTVLRFYPSAKSDMTYVVESTAEKICLNAFAGAINLSILYIPKSVVTVSGTLFAGAARLTTVYVEYLEAELPEPGWNYNWKGDLQTNVNVVYGEYTV
;
A
#
# COMPACT_ATOMS: atom_id res chain seq x y z
N MET A 1 -20.75 25.49 -5.04
CA MET A 1 -20.65 25.45 -3.56
C MET A 1 -21.78 24.57 -3.06
N ASN A 2 -21.48 23.55 -2.27
CA ASN A 2 -22.52 22.71 -1.70
C ASN A 2 -23.21 23.48 -0.57
N VAL A 3 -24.53 23.58 -0.65
CA VAL A 3 -25.42 24.14 0.36
C VAL A 3 -25.45 23.18 1.57
N ASN A 4 -25.00 23.65 2.74
CA ASN A 4 -25.17 23.10 4.09
C ASN A 4 -25.39 21.57 4.23
N ASN A 5 -24.36 20.76 4.02
CA ASN A 5 -24.32 19.41 4.58
C ASN A 5 -23.46 19.44 5.85
N GLU A 6 -24.07 19.17 7.00
CA GLU A 6 -23.40 19.23 8.30
C GLU A 6 -22.38 18.08 8.50
N ALA A 7 -22.44 17.03 7.68
CA ALA A 7 -21.57 15.86 7.79
C ALA A 7 -20.41 15.86 6.79
N TYR A 8 -20.58 16.49 5.61
CA TYR A 8 -19.58 16.43 4.54
C TYR A 8 -19.39 17.75 3.80
N VAL A 9 -18.16 17.98 3.35
CA VAL A 9 -17.80 19.12 2.50
C VAL A 9 -17.04 18.61 1.27
N SER A 10 -17.22 19.30 0.14
CA SER A 10 -16.37 19.09 -1.02
C SER A 10 -15.43 20.27 -1.19
N VAL A 11 -14.13 19.99 -1.18
CA VAL A 11 -13.06 20.96 -1.42
C VAL A 11 -12.37 20.55 -2.73
N ASP A 12 -12.42 21.43 -3.73
CA ASP A 12 -11.88 21.20 -5.08
C ASP A 12 -12.32 19.87 -5.73
N GLY A 13 -13.55 19.46 -5.44
CA GLY A 13 -14.16 18.23 -5.96
C GLY A 13 -13.74 16.95 -5.23
N VAL A 14 -12.92 17.03 -4.19
CA VAL A 14 -12.61 15.91 -3.28
C VAL A 14 -13.58 15.95 -2.10
N LEU A 15 -14.07 14.79 -1.65
CA LEU A 15 -15.04 14.68 -0.57
C LEU A 15 -14.34 14.45 0.78
N TYR A 16 -14.70 15.26 1.76
CA TYR A 16 -14.23 15.17 3.14
C TYR A 16 -15.41 15.15 4.12
N THR A 17 -15.16 14.75 5.36
CA THR A 17 -16.05 15.10 6.48
C THR A 17 -16.12 16.61 6.65
N ALA A 18 -17.20 17.14 7.21
CA ALA A 18 -17.42 18.58 7.35
C ALA A 18 -16.35 19.30 8.19
N ASP A 19 -15.70 18.58 9.10
CA ASP A 19 -14.55 19.05 9.90
C ASP A 19 -13.19 18.89 9.19
N GLU A 20 -13.22 18.38 7.95
CA GLU A 20 -12.07 18.09 7.08
C GLU A 20 -11.06 17.10 7.68
N LYS A 21 -11.42 16.36 8.73
CA LYS A 21 -10.52 15.39 9.38
C LYS A 21 -10.40 14.07 8.63
N THR A 22 -11.39 13.73 7.80
CA THR A 22 -11.36 12.51 7.00
C THR A 22 -11.45 12.83 5.52
N LEU A 23 -10.48 12.39 4.73
CA LEU A 23 -10.64 12.30 3.27
C LEU A 23 -11.49 11.07 2.99
N VAL A 24 -12.72 11.31 2.54
CA VAL A 24 -13.73 10.27 2.34
C VAL A 24 -13.60 9.66 0.95
N LEU A 25 -13.43 10.49 -0.07
CA LEU A 25 -13.34 10.02 -1.45
C LEU A 25 -12.58 11.01 -2.33
N TYR A 26 -11.59 10.49 -3.04
CA TYR A 26 -10.98 11.14 -4.20
C TYR A 26 -11.63 10.61 -5.49
N PRO A 27 -12.25 11.46 -6.33
CA PRO A 27 -12.91 10.98 -7.54
C PRO A 27 -11.95 10.29 -8.52
N GLN A 28 -12.30 9.08 -8.96
CA GLN A 28 -11.44 8.20 -9.76
C GLN A 28 -10.85 8.83 -11.03
N ASN A 29 -11.59 9.75 -11.66
CA ASN A 29 -11.22 10.41 -12.91
C ASN A 29 -10.93 11.91 -12.74
N LYS A 30 -10.78 12.41 -11.51
CA LYS A 30 -10.36 13.80 -11.28
C LYS A 30 -9.00 14.02 -11.97
N ALA A 31 -8.91 15.08 -12.76
CA ALA A 31 -7.68 15.42 -13.48
C ALA A 31 -6.53 15.78 -12.51
N GLY A 32 -5.31 15.56 -12.97
CA GLY A 32 -4.09 15.67 -12.18
C GLY A 32 -3.44 14.31 -11.93
N ASP A 33 -2.12 14.30 -11.88
CA ASP A 33 -1.29 13.12 -11.64
C ASP A 33 -0.75 13.05 -10.21
N THR A 34 -0.92 14.13 -9.43
CA THR A 34 -0.40 14.24 -8.08
C THR A 34 -1.47 14.78 -7.16
N PHE A 35 -1.53 14.25 -5.94
CA PHE A 35 -2.40 14.78 -4.90
C PHE A 35 -1.73 14.74 -3.53
N THR A 36 -1.71 15.89 -2.87
CA THR A 36 -1.29 16.02 -1.47
C THR A 36 -2.51 16.00 -0.57
N VAL A 37 -2.56 15.00 0.31
CA VAL A 37 -3.57 14.92 1.37
C VAL A 37 -3.32 16.10 2.32
N PRO A 38 -4.30 17.02 2.52
CA PRO A 38 -4.09 18.20 3.36
C PRO A 38 -3.73 17.85 4.81
N ASP A 39 -2.93 18.69 5.47
CA ASP A 39 -2.53 18.49 6.86
C ASP A 39 -3.71 18.59 7.86
N SER A 40 -4.87 19.10 7.44
CA SER A 40 -6.08 19.05 8.26
C SER A 40 -6.58 17.61 8.47
N VAL A 41 -6.28 16.70 7.53
CA VAL A 41 -6.75 15.32 7.49
C VAL A 41 -5.95 14.44 8.45
N THR A 42 -6.65 13.68 9.28
CA THR A 42 -6.08 12.66 10.18
C THR A 42 -6.39 11.23 9.73
N LYS A 43 -7.44 11.04 8.91
CA LYS A 43 -7.86 9.74 8.38
C LYS A 43 -8.07 9.78 6.87
N ILE A 44 -7.53 8.79 6.17
CA ILE A 44 -7.93 8.47 4.79
C ILE A 44 -8.89 7.28 4.85
N ALA A 45 -10.13 7.48 4.40
CA ALA A 45 -11.17 6.47 4.53
C ALA A 45 -10.88 5.22 3.68
N MET A 46 -11.50 4.10 4.08
CA MET A 46 -11.50 2.87 3.30
C MET A 46 -12.02 3.15 1.89
N ARG A 47 -11.27 2.69 0.86
CA ARG A 47 -11.55 2.91 -0.57
C ARG A 47 -11.48 4.37 -1.05
N ALA A 48 -10.93 5.30 -0.28
CA ALA A 48 -10.89 6.71 -0.65
C ALA A 48 -10.22 6.98 -2.01
N PHE A 49 -9.19 6.21 -2.38
CA PHE A 49 -8.50 6.30 -3.67
C PHE A 49 -8.75 5.08 -4.57
N ARG A 50 -9.74 4.24 -4.26
CA ARG A 50 -9.96 2.99 -4.98
C ARG A 50 -10.33 3.24 -6.44
N GLY A 51 -9.63 2.58 -7.37
CA GLY A 51 -9.90 2.68 -8.81
C GLY A 51 -9.45 4.01 -9.42
N ASN A 52 -8.51 4.73 -8.80
CA ASN A 52 -7.99 5.96 -9.37
C ASN A 52 -7.27 5.70 -10.71
N ASN A 53 -7.62 6.48 -11.74
CA ASN A 53 -7.13 6.28 -13.10
C ASN A 53 -6.07 7.31 -13.55
N ASN A 54 -5.71 8.28 -12.70
CA ASN A 54 -4.89 9.43 -13.09
C ASN A 54 -3.67 9.66 -12.20
N LEU A 55 -3.78 9.45 -10.89
CA LEU A 55 -2.72 9.71 -9.92
C LEU A 55 -1.55 8.75 -10.12
N VAL A 56 -0.39 9.36 -10.27
CA VAL A 56 0.96 8.78 -10.32
C VAL A 56 1.65 8.91 -8.97
N GLU A 57 1.38 10.00 -8.24
CA GLU A 57 1.92 10.26 -6.91
C GLU A 57 0.81 10.63 -5.92
N ILE A 58 0.89 10.07 -4.71
CA ILE A 58 0.10 10.51 -3.56
C ILE A 58 1.06 10.93 -2.45
N VAL A 59 0.89 12.15 -1.97
CA VAL A 59 1.63 12.69 -0.82
C VAL A 59 0.74 12.57 0.43
N ILE A 60 1.19 11.81 1.42
CA ILE A 60 0.53 11.66 2.72
C ILE A 60 0.93 12.84 3.62
N GLY A 61 -0.04 13.68 3.99
CA GLY A 61 0.18 14.88 4.81
C GLY A 61 0.62 14.60 6.25
N ALA A 62 1.07 15.64 6.96
CA ALA A 62 1.76 15.52 8.24
C ALA A 62 0.91 14.87 9.34
N ASN A 63 -0.40 15.10 9.36
CA ASN A 63 -1.27 14.65 10.46
C ASN A 63 -2.04 13.36 10.16
N VAL A 64 -1.86 12.75 8.99
CA VAL A 64 -2.53 11.49 8.65
C VAL A 64 -1.97 10.38 9.54
N SER A 65 -2.80 9.85 10.43
CA SER A 65 -2.44 8.77 11.36
C SER A 65 -3.19 7.46 11.09
N THR A 66 -4.25 7.51 10.29
CA THR A 66 -5.13 6.36 10.04
C THR A 66 -5.41 6.18 8.56
N LEU A 67 -5.21 4.96 8.06
CA LEU A 67 -5.66 4.51 6.75
C LEU A 67 -6.79 3.50 6.95
N GLY A 68 -7.88 3.60 6.18
CA GLY A 68 -8.99 2.67 6.27
C GLY A 68 -9.59 2.61 7.66
N ASP A 69 -9.82 1.40 8.17
CA ASP A 69 -10.38 1.15 9.49
C ASP A 69 -9.35 0.49 10.40
N GLY A 70 -8.24 1.20 10.64
CA GLY A 70 -7.14 0.76 11.50
C GLY A 70 -6.17 -0.15 10.77
N GLU A 71 -6.04 -1.41 11.20
CA GLU A 71 -5.19 -2.38 10.50
C GLU A 71 -5.78 -2.87 9.18
N ASN A 72 -7.09 -2.66 8.96
CA ASN A 72 -7.78 -2.97 7.72
C ASN A 72 -7.73 -1.77 6.77
N ASP A 73 -6.61 -1.58 6.08
CA ASP A 73 -6.42 -0.50 5.10
C ASP A 73 -6.33 -0.99 3.65
N TYR A 74 -6.39 -2.30 3.43
CA TYR A 74 -6.10 -3.05 2.19
C TYR A 74 -6.78 -2.57 0.89
N GLU A 75 -7.80 -1.70 0.93
CA GLU A 75 -8.42 -1.11 -0.27
C GLU A 75 -8.37 0.43 -0.33
N VAL A 76 -7.70 1.12 0.59
CA VAL A 76 -7.56 2.59 0.54
C VAL A 76 -7.05 3.04 -0.83
N PHE A 77 -6.04 2.36 -1.37
CA PHE A 77 -5.44 2.61 -2.69
C PHE A 77 -5.72 1.50 -3.71
N GLY A 78 -6.69 0.62 -3.46
CA GLY A 78 -6.96 -0.55 -4.30
C GLY A 78 -7.26 -0.17 -5.75
N GLU A 79 -6.70 -0.86 -6.74
CA GLU A 79 -6.89 -0.56 -8.17
C GLU A 79 -6.49 0.88 -8.59
N ALA A 80 -5.62 1.57 -7.86
CA ALA A 80 -5.03 2.85 -8.30
C ALA A 80 -3.97 2.61 -9.39
N LYS A 81 -4.42 2.26 -10.62
CA LYS A 81 -3.64 1.60 -11.70
C LYS A 81 -2.47 2.40 -12.28
N LYS A 82 -2.35 3.69 -11.97
CA LYS A 82 -1.24 4.55 -12.42
C LYS A 82 -0.31 4.96 -11.29
N LEU A 83 -0.58 4.55 -10.06
CA LEU A 83 0.18 4.98 -8.89
C LEU A 83 1.58 4.37 -8.93
N GLU A 84 2.60 5.22 -9.08
CA GLU A 84 4.01 4.82 -9.16
C GLU A 84 4.74 4.98 -7.84
N ARG A 85 4.31 5.93 -6.99
CA ARG A 85 4.96 6.19 -5.70
C ARG A 85 4.06 6.88 -4.68
N PHE A 86 4.38 6.62 -3.42
CA PHE A 86 3.99 7.44 -2.28
C PHE A 86 5.12 8.37 -1.87
N VAL A 87 4.76 9.56 -1.41
CA VAL A 87 5.62 10.44 -0.62
C VAL A 87 4.92 10.65 0.72
N VAL A 88 5.68 10.74 1.80
CA VAL A 88 5.12 11.03 3.12
C VAL A 88 5.81 12.27 3.65
N ASP A 89 5.02 13.20 4.18
CA ASP A 89 5.53 14.40 4.84
C ASP A 89 6.52 14.02 5.95
N ALA A 90 7.62 14.76 6.07
CA ALA A 90 8.69 14.44 7.02
C ALA A 90 8.21 14.47 8.48
N GLU A 91 7.24 15.34 8.79
CA GLU A 91 6.66 15.51 10.12
C GLU A 91 5.59 14.46 10.42
N ASN A 92 5.21 13.62 9.45
CA ASN A 92 4.26 12.54 9.71
C ASN A 92 4.83 11.53 10.71
N GLN A 93 4.10 11.30 11.81
CA GLN A 93 4.53 10.44 12.92
C GLN A 93 4.03 8.99 12.80
N SER A 94 3.18 8.69 11.82
CA SER A 94 2.53 7.37 11.68
C SER A 94 3.02 6.59 10.46
N PHE A 95 3.40 7.27 9.38
CA PHE A 95 3.80 6.68 8.11
C PHE A 95 5.17 7.16 7.64
N SER A 96 5.76 6.40 6.72
CA SER A 96 6.94 6.78 5.97
C SER A 96 6.86 6.21 4.56
N ALA A 97 7.63 6.75 3.62
CA ALA A 97 7.81 6.13 2.32
C ALA A 97 9.29 5.89 2.05
N THR A 98 9.63 4.66 1.69
CA THR A 98 10.99 4.27 1.31
C THR A 98 10.94 3.82 -0.15
N SER A 99 11.75 4.44 -1.01
CA SER A 99 11.78 4.14 -2.45
C SER A 99 10.40 4.20 -3.13
N GLY A 100 9.51 5.06 -2.63
CA GLY A 100 8.14 5.23 -3.12
C GLY A 100 7.12 4.21 -2.60
N VAL A 101 7.51 3.29 -1.73
CA VAL A 101 6.64 2.27 -1.11
C VAL A 101 6.20 2.75 0.27
N LEU A 102 4.92 2.59 0.62
CA LEU A 102 4.37 3.06 1.89
C LEU A 102 4.62 2.08 3.02
N TYR A 103 5.15 2.60 4.13
CA TYR A 103 5.41 1.91 5.38
C TYR A 103 4.76 2.64 6.56
N ASN A 104 4.71 2.00 7.73
CA ASN A 104 4.58 2.73 8.98
C ASN A 104 5.84 3.60 9.26
N LYS A 105 5.77 4.52 10.22
CA LYS A 105 6.90 5.42 10.53
C LYS A 105 8.18 4.67 10.92
N ALA A 106 8.05 3.53 11.61
CA ALA A 106 9.18 2.72 12.03
C ALA A 106 9.82 1.89 10.91
N GLY A 107 9.20 1.81 9.73
CA GLY A 107 9.69 0.94 8.63
C GLY A 107 9.52 -0.56 8.90
N THR A 108 8.74 -0.94 9.92
CA THR A 108 8.51 -2.33 10.33
C THR A 108 7.29 -2.97 9.68
N VAL A 109 6.40 -2.17 9.07
CA VAL A 109 5.19 -2.66 8.42
C VAL A 109 5.10 -2.10 7.00
N LEU A 110 5.26 -2.96 5.99
CA LEU A 110 5.01 -2.61 4.59
C LEU A 110 3.49 -2.58 4.36
N ARG A 111 2.99 -1.38 4.08
CA ARG A 111 1.55 -1.09 3.93
C ARG A 111 1.10 -1.28 2.48
N PHE A 112 1.74 -0.57 1.54
CA PHE A 112 1.37 -0.59 0.11
C PHE A 112 2.57 -0.43 -0.81
N TYR A 113 2.66 -1.34 -1.77
CA TYR A 113 3.48 -1.20 -2.97
C TYR A 113 2.64 -0.52 -4.07
N PRO A 114 3.13 0.56 -4.71
CA PRO A 114 2.38 1.24 -5.76
C PRO A 114 2.16 0.33 -6.98
N SER A 115 0.91 0.26 -7.45
CA SER A 115 0.50 -0.71 -8.47
C SER A 115 1.29 -0.57 -9.78
N ALA A 116 1.61 0.66 -10.19
CA ALA A 116 2.28 0.98 -11.44
C ALA A 116 3.78 1.26 -11.28
N LYS A 117 4.34 1.11 -10.07
CA LYS A 117 5.78 1.33 -9.83
C LYS A 117 6.60 0.56 -10.87
N SER A 118 7.55 1.24 -11.51
CA SER A 118 8.26 0.73 -12.69
C SER A 118 9.21 -0.43 -12.40
N ASP A 119 9.61 -0.59 -11.14
CA ASP A 119 10.63 -1.54 -10.74
C ASP A 119 10.16 -2.98 -11.01
N MET A 120 10.95 -3.71 -11.78
CA MET A 120 10.73 -5.13 -12.05
C MET A 120 11.20 -6.03 -10.91
N THR A 121 12.07 -5.51 -10.05
CA THR A 121 12.62 -6.21 -8.90
C THR A 121 12.44 -5.36 -7.66
N TYR A 122 11.99 -5.97 -6.58
CA TYR A 122 11.86 -5.31 -5.28
C TYR A 122 12.41 -6.17 -4.15
N VAL A 123 13.16 -5.53 -3.26
CA VAL A 123 13.61 -6.10 -2.00
C VAL A 123 12.83 -5.43 -0.90
N VAL A 124 12.11 -6.20 -0.10
CA VAL A 124 11.46 -5.68 1.10
C VAL A 124 12.55 -5.24 2.07
N GLU A 125 12.43 -4.01 2.59
CA GLU A 125 13.37 -3.46 3.58
C GLU A 125 13.62 -4.44 4.74
N SER A 126 14.88 -4.62 5.13
CA SER A 126 15.27 -5.57 6.19
C SER A 126 14.79 -5.18 7.58
N THR A 127 14.21 -4.00 7.75
CA THR A 127 13.52 -3.57 8.97
C THR A 127 12.08 -4.06 9.02
N ALA A 128 11.50 -4.49 7.90
CA ALA A 128 10.11 -4.91 7.84
C ALA A 128 9.92 -6.25 8.56
N GLU A 129 8.96 -6.26 9.47
CA GLU A 129 8.53 -7.44 10.24
C GLU A 129 7.18 -7.97 9.74
N LYS A 130 6.37 -7.10 9.12
CA LYS A 130 5.02 -7.41 8.61
C LYS A 130 4.80 -6.89 7.20
N ILE A 131 4.16 -7.70 6.37
CA ILE A 131 3.59 -7.30 5.09
C ILE A 131 2.06 -7.37 5.19
N CYS A 132 1.40 -6.22 4.95
CA CYS A 132 -0.05 -6.09 5.07
C CYS A 132 -0.83 -6.81 3.97
N LEU A 133 -2.12 -7.03 4.25
CA LEU A 133 -3.10 -7.57 3.31
C LEU A 133 -3.11 -6.71 2.03
N ASN A 134 -3.05 -7.36 0.87
CA ASN A 134 -3.03 -6.72 -0.45
C ASN A 134 -1.84 -5.78 -0.72
N ALA A 135 -0.75 -5.85 0.05
CA ALA A 135 0.32 -4.87 -0.09
C ALA A 135 0.96 -4.85 -1.50
N PHE A 136 0.95 -5.95 -2.25
CA PHE A 136 1.41 -6.02 -3.66
C PHE A 136 0.26 -6.20 -4.66
N ALA A 137 -0.98 -5.94 -4.25
CA ALA A 137 -2.12 -6.06 -5.14
C ALA A 137 -2.00 -5.08 -6.32
N GLY A 138 -2.12 -5.60 -7.53
CA GLY A 138 -2.00 -4.85 -8.76
C GLY A 138 -0.58 -4.37 -9.07
N ALA A 139 0.48 -4.92 -8.46
CA ALA A 139 1.86 -4.64 -8.83
C ALA A 139 2.16 -5.14 -10.25
N ILE A 140 1.71 -4.39 -11.26
CA ILE A 140 1.62 -4.87 -12.64
C ILE A 140 2.97 -4.98 -13.33
N ASN A 141 4.02 -4.37 -12.79
CA ASN A 141 5.38 -4.39 -13.36
C ASN A 141 6.35 -5.30 -12.59
N LEU A 142 6.03 -5.65 -11.33
CA LEU A 142 6.92 -6.41 -10.46
C LEU A 142 7.05 -7.86 -10.98
N SER A 143 8.29 -8.31 -11.18
CA SER A 143 8.63 -9.66 -11.63
C SER A 143 9.33 -10.49 -10.57
N ILE A 144 10.21 -9.87 -9.78
CA ILE A 144 10.97 -10.55 -8.74
C ILE A 144 10.77 -9.84 -7.41
N LEU A 145 10.35 -10.57 -6.40
CA LEU A 145 10.22 -10.09 -5.03
C LEU A 145 11.17 -10.85 -4.11
N TYR A 146 11.92 -10.12 -3.29
CA TYR A 146 12.74 -10.68 -2.22
C TYR A 146 12.13 -10.30 -0.87
N ILE A 147 11.80 -11.33 -0.07
CA ILE A 147 11.24 -11.20 1.27
C ILE A 147 12.33 -11.66 2.27
N PRO A 148 12.87 -10.76 3.10
CA PRO A 148 13.94 -11.08 4.04
C PRO A 148 13.43 -11.81 5.28
N LYS A 149 14.36 -12.39 6.04
CA LYS A 149 14.11 -13.16 7.26
C LYS A 149 13.61 -12.31 8.43
N SER A 150 13.64 -10.98 8.30
CA SER A 150 13.00 -10.08 9.26
C SER A 150 11.48 -10.17 9.20
N VAL A 151 10.90 -10.55 8.05
CA VAL A 151 9.45 -10.61 7.85
C VAL A 151 8.88 -11.85 8.51
N VAL A 152 8.37 -11.67 9.73
CA VAL A 152 7.76 -12.73 10.52
C VAL A 152 6.25 -12.86 10.30
N THR A 153 5.59 -11.85 9.71
CA THR A 153 4.15 -11.88 9.42
C THR A 153 3.83 -11.46 7.99
N VAL A 154 3.05 -12.28 7.29
CA VAL A 154 2.55 -12.01 5.94
C VAL A 154 1.04 -12.25 5.90
N SER A 155 0.28 -11.23 5.52
CA SER A 155 -1.17 -11.34 5.41
C SER A 155 -1.60 -12.04 4.09
N GLY A 156 -2.87 -12.40 3.99
CA GLY A 156 -3.44 -13.03 2.78
C GLY A 156 -3.53 -12.09 1.57
N THR A 157 -4.04 -12.63 0.46
CA THR A 157 -4.41 -11.89 -0.79
C THR A 157 -3.32 -10.95 -1.31
N LEU A 158 -2.06 -11.34 -1.12
CA LEU A 158 -0.94 -10.42 -1.23
C LEU A 158 -0.68 -9.95 -2.67
N PHE A 159 -0.94 -10.81 -3.65
CA PHE A 159 -0.51 -10.67 -5.04
C PHE A 159 -1.67 -10.56 -6.03
N ALA A 160 -2.89 -10.27 -5.57
CA ALA A 160 -4.06 -10.13 -6.43
C ALA A 160 -3.78 -9.14 -7.58
N GLY A 161 -3.77 -9.63 -8.83
CA GLY A 161 -3.50 -8.79 -10.01
C GLY A 161 -2.03 -8.40 -10.25
N ALA A 162 -1.06 -8.97 -9.51
CA ALA A 162 0.38 -8.81 -9.77
C ALA A 162 0.81 -9.62 -10.99
N ALA A 163 0.39 -9.17 -12.17
CA ALA A 163 0.31 -10.00 -13.37
C ALA A 163 1.66 -10.42 -13.97
N ARG A 164 2.76 -9.75 -13.59
CA ARG A 164 4.11 -10.00 -14.11
C ARG A 164 5.04 -10.67 -13.11
N LEU A 165 4.53 -11.01 -11.92
CA LEU A 165 5.32 -11.67 -10.88
C LEU A 165 5.70 -13.07 -11.37
N THR A 166 6.98 -13.40 -11.36
CA THR A 166 7.51 -14.71 -11.79
C THR A 166 8.24 -15.43 -10.69
N THR A 167 8.84 -14.70 -9.73
CA THR A 167 9.60 -15.32 -8.66
C THR A 167 9.46 -14.55 -7.35
N VAL A 168 9.24 -15.29 -6.27
CA VAL A 168 9.31 -14.77 -4.89
C VAL A 168 10.40 -15.55 -4.16
N TYR A 169 11.46 -14.84 -3.76
CA TYR A 169 12.49 -15.36 -2.88
C TYR A 169 12.07 -15.09 -1.43
N VAL A 170 12.12 -16.13 -0.60
CA VAL A 170 11.79 -16.06 0.83
C VAL A 170 12.99 -16.57 1.60
N GLU A 171 13.56 -15.72 2.46
CA GLU A 171 14.78 -16.01 3.24
C GLU A 171 14.51 -16.93 4.46
N TYR A 172 13.66 -17.93 4.27
CA TYR A 172 13.40 -19.02 5.19
C TYR A 172 13.50 -20.33 4.43
N LEU A 173 13.85 -21.41 5.13
CA LEU A 173 13.46 -22.73 4.65
C LEU A 173 11.93 -22.87 4.75
N GLU A 174 11.29 -23.54 3.79
CA GLU A 174 9.82 -23.65 3.77
C GLU A 174 9.26 -24.26 5.07
N ALA A 175 9.97 -25.24 5.64
CA ALA A 175 9.61 -25.89 6.89
C ALA A 175 9.82 -25.01 8.16
N GLU A 176 10.47 -23.86 8.02
CA GLU A 176 10.84 -22.95 9.11
C GLU A 176 10.09 -21.61 9.02
N LEU A 177 9.04 -21.53 8.20
CA LEU A 177 8.22 -20.33 8.11
C LEU A 177 7.62 -19.98 9.50
N PRO A 178 7.71 -18.72 9.94
CA PRO A 178 7.18 -18.31 11.23
C PRO A 178 5.68 -18.54 11.38
N GLU A 179 5.29 -19.26 12.42
CA GLU A 179 3.89 -19.46 12.81
C GLU A 179 3.54 -18.60 14.04
N PRO A 180 2.35 -17.97 14.09
CA PRO A 180 1.26 -18.03 13.10
C PRO A 180 1.42 -17.03 11.94
N GLY A 181 2.56 -16.35 11.80
CA GLY A 181 2.66 -15.19 10.91
C GLY A 181 2.58 -15.47 9.41
N TRP A 182 2.93 -16.68 8.95
CA TRP A 182 2.91 -17.08 7.54
C TRP A 182 1.74 -18.02 7.16
N ASN A 183 0.70 -18.13 7.98
CA ASN A 183 -0.40 -19.08 7.79
C ASN A 183 -1.61 -18.56 6.98
N TYR A 184 -1.62 -17.29 6.59
CA TYR A 184 -2.79 -16.60 5.99
C TYR A 184 -3.07 -16.91 4.50
N ASN A 185 -2.67 -18.08 4.00
CA ASN A 185 -2.72 -18.40 2.57
C ASN A 185 -2.09 -17.29 1.71
N TRP A 186 -0.90 -16.81 2.11
CA TRP A 186 -0.19 -15.73 1.41
C TRP A 186 0.13 -16.08 -0.06
N LYS A 187 0.21 -17.38 -0.38
CA LYS A 187 0.35 -17.91 -1.74
C LYS A 187 -0.97 -17.95 -2.54
N GLY A 188 -2.13 -17.70 -1.91
CA GLY A 188 -3.44 -18.01 -2.47
C GLY A 188 -3.75 -17.36 -3.82
N ASP A 189 -3.21 -16.15 -4.04
CA ASP A 189 -3.39 -15.40 -5.28
C ASP A 189 -2.14 -15.39 -6.17
N LEU A 190 -1.12 -16.19 -5.83
CA LEU A 190 0.01 -16.40 -6.74
C LEU A 190 -0.48 -17.12 -7.99
N GLN A 191 -0.05 -16.63 -9.16
CA GLN A 191 -0.30 -17.35 -10.40
C GLN A 191 0.42 -18.71 -10.36
N THR A 192 -0.14 -19.71 -11.03
CA THR A 192 0.36 -21.10 -10.99
C THR A 192 1.78 -21.26 -11.55
N ASN A 193 2.25 -20.29 -12.34
CA ASN A 193 3.59 -20.23 -12.91
C ASN A 193 4.60 -19.45 -12.05
N VAL A 194 4.19 -18.86 -10.92
CA VAL A 194 5.14 -18.18 -10.03
C VAL A 194 5.98 -19.19 -9.27
N ASN A 195 7.29 -19.04 -9.36
CA ASN A 195 8.23 -19.84 -8.58
C ASN A 195 8.43 -19.21 -7.19
N VAL A 196 8.30 -20.02 -6.13
CA VAL A 196 8.67 -19.60 -4.77
C VAL A 196 9.97 -20.30 -4.39
N VAL A 197 11.01 -19.52 -4.13
CA VAL A 197 12.35 -20.01 -3.78
C VAL A 197 12.60 -19.76 -2.31
N TYR A 198 12.93 -20.83 -1.58
CA TYR A 198 13.21 -20.81 -0.15
C TYR A 198 14.70 -20.91 0.13
N GLY A 199 15.16 -20.18 1.14
CA GLY A 199 16.54 -20.17 1.62
C GLY A 199 17.24 -18.83 1.37
N GLU A 200 18.53 -18.81 1.71
CA GLU A 200 19.40 -17.65 1.49
C GLU A 200 19.43 -17.27 0.00
N TYR A 201 19.42 -15.96 -0.28
CA TYR A 201 19.51 -15.42 -1.62
C TYR A 201 20.50 -14.26 -1.69
N THR A 202 20.91 -13.92 -2.92
CA THR A 202 21.69 -12.73 -3.22
C THR A 202 20.92 -11.86 -4.20
N VAL A 203 20.93 -10.55 -3.96
CA VAL A 203 20.27 -9.53 -4.81
C VAL A 203 21.25 -9.01 -5.86
#